data_AF-A0A5C5VZ40-F1
#
_entry.id   AF-A0A5C5VZ40-F1
#
_cell.length_a   1.000
_cell.length_b   1.000
_cell.length_c   1.000
_cell.angle_alpha   90.00
_cell.angle_beta   90.00
_cell.angle_gamma   90.00
#
_symmetry.space_group_name_H-M   'P 1'
#
loop_
_entity.id
_entity.type
_entity.pdbx_description
1 polymer ?
#
loop_
_entity_poly.entity_id
_entity_poly.type
_entity_poly.pdbx_seq_one_letter_code
_entity_poly.pdbx_strand_id
1 'polypeptide(L)'
;MRLCSILFSMLLVATNSVYAHSDVLVRDVAGKVAIGAAADLGMEEGGPFFDLETKVFEAVFYNPAAASPPFFYDFERDEPGFFSAPSVPVGTTLPGSADLTLSLEAFSLGGAHDTTFFWDGSGTVDFQPLAAAQPGVAFTFAPAQFATTDVFGAVDDHPLFGLTGGAANGVYLSRMRLDVTGLATSDPFYMVWLAHDALVSEDLAEELEGALEAFEEGGPAPVVAGVDFSFYEEAVEFAEGVPEPSSGLLVVLALSALAGISRR
;
A
#
# COMPACT_ATOMS: atom_id res chain seq x y z
N MET A 1 46.62 -3.10 9.75
CA MET A 1 45.20 -3.48 9.59
C MET A 1 44.57 -2.47 8.65
N ARG A 2 44.22 -2.87 7.42
CA ARG A 2 43.50 -2.02 6.47
C ARG A 2 42.02 -2.41 6.55
N LEU A 3 41.16 -1.49 6.97
CA LEU A 3 39.71 -1.68 6.86
C LEU A 3 39.35 -1.65 5.37
N CYS A 4 38.72 -2.72 4.92
CA CYS A 4 38.13 -2.83 3.59
C CYS A 4 36.74 -2.19 3.68
N SER A 5 36.58 -0.97 3.18
CA SER A 5 35.26 -0.35 2.99
C SER A 5 34.60 -1.03 1.80
N ILE A 6 33.64 -1.92 2.07
CA ILE A 6 32.75 -2.46 1.04
C ILE A 6 31.71 -1.38 0.78
N LEU A 7 31.89 -0.64 -0.31
CA LEU A 7 30.89 0.26 -0.85
C LEU A 7 29.81 -0.62 -1.50
N PHE A 8 28.66 -0.76 -0.83
CA PHE A 8 27.50 -1.44 -1.39
C PHE A 8 26.77 -0.41 -2.25
N SER A 9 27.11 -0.34 -3.54
CA SER A 9 26.30 0.40 -4.51
C SER A 9 25.00 -0.38 -4.71
N MET A 10 23.94 0.02 -4.01
CA MET A 10 22.58 -0.35 -4.37
C MET A 10 22.31 0.24 -5.76
N LEU A 11 22.21 -0.64 -6.75
CA LEU A 11 21.67 -0.28 -8.05
C LEU A 11 20.16 -0.20 -7.84
N LEU A 12 19.61 1.01 -7.64
CA LEU A 12 18.18 1.22 -7.76
C LEU A 12 17.82 0.90 -9.22
N VAL A 13 17.14 -0.22 -9.44
CA VAL A 13 16.36 -0.39 -10.65
C VAL A 13 15.10 0.41 -10.38
N ALA A 14 14.97 1.57 -11.02
CA ALA A 14 13.69 2.28 -11.06
C ALA A 14 12.72 1.37 -11.82
N THR A 15 11.93 0.61 -11.08
CA THR A 15 10.69 0.04 -11.59
C THR A 15 9.73 1.21 -11.63
N ASN A 16 9.41 1.71 -12.83
CA ASN A 16 8.28 2.61 -12.96
C ASN A 16 7.05 1.79 -12.55
N SER A 17 6.51 2.01 -11.35
CA SER A 17 5.17 1.56 -11.03
C SER A 17 4.23 2.44 -11.83
N VAL A 18 3.48 1.84 -12.75
CA VAL A 18 2.58 2.58 -13.67
C VAL A 18 1.13 2.54 -13.14
N TYR A 19 0.90 2.06 -11.91
CA TYR A 19 -0.45 1.75 -11.42
C TYR A 19 -0.63 1.97 -9.91
N ALA A 20 -0.03 3.02 -9.33
CA ALA A 20 -0.12 3.23 -7.89
C ALA A 20 -1.54 3.64 -7.42
N HIS A 21 -2.29 4.36 -8.28
CA HIS A 21 -3.71 4.69 -8.11
C HIS A 21 -4.62 3.58 -8.67
N SER A 22 -4.52 2.38 -8.12
CA SER A 22 -5.30 1.23 -8.58
C SER A 22 -6.03 0.53 -7.44
N ASP A 23 -7.11 -0.17 -7.80
CA ASP A 23 -7.72 -1.13 -6.90
C ASP A 23 -6.75 -2.27 -6.60
N VAL A 24 -6.90 -2.85 -5.43
CA VAL A 24 -6.18 -4.06 -5.05
C VAL A 24 -6.79 -5.25 -5.78
N LEU A 25 -6.09 -5.75 -6.79
CA LEU A 25 -6.40 -7.00 -7.44
C LEU A 25 -6.20 -8.18 -6.48
N VAL A 26 -7.23 -9.01 -6.32
CA VAL A 26 -7.21 -10.21 -5.46
C VAL A 26 -7.42 -11.47 -6.28
N ARG A 27 -6.42 -12.35 -6.34
CA ARG A 27 -6.49 -13.61 -7.12
C ARG A 27 -6.12 -14.83 -6.29
N ASP A 28 -6.55 -16.00 -6.74
CA ASP A 28 -5.98 -17.27 -6.28
C ASP A 28 -4.78 -17.63 -7.16
N VAL A 29 -3.61 -17.81 -6.55
CA VAL A 29 -2.44 -18.39 -7.22
C VAL A 29 -1.97 -19.59 -6.41
N ALA A 30 -2.30 -20.78 -6.94
CA ALA A 30 -1.90 -22.07 -6.36
C ALA A 30 -2.40 -22.29 -4.91
N GLY A 31 -3.61 -21.86 -4.59
CA GLY A 31 -4.24 -22.03 -3.29
C GLY A 31 -3.84 -20.96 -2.26
N LYS A 32 -3.27 -19.84 -2.72
CA LYS A 32 -2.86 -18.70 -1.90
C LYS A 32 -3.45 -17.42 -2.48
N VAL A 33 -3.82 -16.49 -1.61
CA VAL A 33 -4.22 -15.14 -2.01
C VAL A 33 -3.02 -14.42 -2.62
N ALA A 34 -3.13 -14.02 -3.88
CA ALA A 34 -2.20 -13.14 -4.55
C ALA A 34 -2.80 -11.73 -4.62
N ILE A 35 -1.96 -10.75 -4.34
CA ILE A 35 -2.29 -9.32 -4.35
C ILE A 35 -1.60 -8.68 -5.55
N GLY A 36 -2.24 -7.71 -6.19
CA GLY A 36 -1.71 -6.97 -7.34
C GLY A 36 -2.50 -5.70 -7.62
N ALA A 37 -2.21 -5.01 -8.72
CA ALA A 37 -2.94 -3.84 -9.20
C ALA A 37 -4.06 -4.23 -10.18
N ALA A 38 -5.20 -3.56 -10.06
CA ALA A 38 -6.30 -3.54 -11.01
C ALA A 38 -6.59 -2.07 -11.37
N ALA A 39 -6.10 -1.63 -12.52
CA ALA A 39 -6.21 -0.23 -12.98
C ALA A 39 -7.12 -0.10 -14.20
N ASP A 40 -7.65 1.11 -14.40
CA ASP A 40 -8.46 1.49 -15.58
C ASP A 40 -9.63 0.54 -15.87
N LEU A 41 -10.33 0.13 -14.82
CA LEU A 41 -11.46 -0.81 -14.92
C LEU A 41 -12.58 -0.29 -15.84
N GLY A 42 -12.70 1.03 -16.00
CA GLY A 42 -13.64 1.70 -16.90
C GLY A 42 -13.32 1.62 -18.39
N MET A 43 -12.14 1.10 -18.78
CA MET A 43 -11.65 1.03 -20.17
C MET A 43 -11.43 2.38 -20.87
N GLU A 44 -11.41 3.50 -20.13
CA GLU A 44 -11.33 4.85 -20.72
C GLU A 44 -9.95 5.14 -21.34
N GLU A 45 -8.90 4.44 -20.88
CA GLU A 45 -7.50 4.64 -21.29
C GLU A 45 -6.82 3.39 -21.88
N GLY A 46 -7.63 2.48 -22.47
CA GLY A 46 -7.12 1.24 -23.05
C GLY A 46 -6.95 0.09 -22.06
N GLY A 47 -7.37 0.30 -20.80
CA GLY A 47 -7.55 -0.73 -19.79
C GLY A 47 -8.68 -1.73 -20.08
N PRO A 48 -8.94 -2.67 -19.16
CA PRO A 48 -8.33 -2.78 -17.83
C PRO A 48 -6.90 -3.32 -17.85
N PHE A 49 -6.07 -2.88 -16.91
CA PHE A 49 -4.72 -3.38 -16.68
C PHE A 49 -4.65 -4.18 -15.37
N PHE A 50 -3.92 -5.29 -15.39
CA PHE A 50 -3.80 -6.18 -14.25
C PHE A 50 -2.35 -6.59 -14.07
N ASP A 51 -1.81 -6.39 -12.87
CA ASP A 51 -0.43 -6.75 -12.53
C ASP A 51 -0.38 -7.42 -11.16
N LEU A 52 0.23 -8.62 -11.06
CA LEU A 52 0.42 -9.32 -9.80
C LEU A 52 1.77 -9.01 -9.14
N GLU A 53 2.60 -8.16 -9.75
CA GLU A 53 3.89 -7.73 -9.20
C GLU A 53 3.75 -6.51 -8.27
N THR A 54 2.74 -5.66 -8.46
CA THR A 54 2.47 -4.51 -7.57
C THR A 54 2.20 -4.93 -6.13
N LYS A 55 2.88 -4.28 -5.17
CA LYS A 55 2.75 -4.53 -3.72
C LYS A 55 2.65 -3.26 -2.87
N VAL A 56 2.74 -2.10 -3.51
CA VAL A 56 2.58 -0.78 -2.88
C VAL A 56 1.40 -0.15 -3.58
N PHE A 57 0.46 0.34 -2.79
CA PHE A 57 -0.75 0.99 -3.26
C PHE A 57 -0.85 2.36 -2.59
N GLU A 58 -1.45 3.29 -3.30
CA GLU A 58 -1.61 4.65 -2.85
C GLU A 58 -3.05 4.98 -2.54
N ALA A 59 -3.23 5.91 -1.61
CA ALA A 59 -4.53 6.41 -1.27
C ALA A 59 -4.45 7.83 -0.70
N VAL A 60 -5.43 8.64 -1.07
CA VAL A 60 -5.54 10.02 -0.61
C VAL A 60 -6.76 10.17 0.30
N PHE A 61 -6.52 10.50 1.57
CA PHE A 61 -7.61 10.82 2.48
C PHE A 61 -8.17 12.22 2.22
N TYR A 62 -9.46 12.40 2.53
CA TYR A 62 -10.09 13.73 2.61
C TYR A 62 -10.53 14.07 4.06
N ASN A 63 -10.62 15.37 4.37
CA ASN A 63 -10.99 15.94 5.68
C ASN A 63 -11.96 17.14 5.54
N PRO A 64 -13.14 17.17 6.17
CA PRO A 64 -13.57 16.24 7.21
C PRO A 64 -14.00 14.92 6.63
N ALA A 65 -13.60 13.85 7.33
CA ALA A 65 -14.26 12.58 7.19
C ALA A 65 -15.77 12.77 7.38
N ALA A 66 -16.58 12.02 6.63
CA ALA A 66 -18.00 11.95 6.89
C ALA A 66 -18.19 11.56 8.35
N ALA A 67 -19.10 12.26 9.02
CA ALA A 67 -19.49 11.91 10.38
C ALA A 67 -20.30 10.60 10.34
N SER A 68 -19.60 9.48 10.15
CA SER A 68 -20.15 8.14 10.03
C SER A 68 -19.90 7.39 11.34
N PRO A 69 -20.89 7.36 12.26
CA PRO A 69 -20.80 6.49 13.42
C PRO A 69 -20.51 5.04 12.98
N PRO A 70 -19.68 4.30 13.73
CA PRO A 70 -19.12 4.65 15.04
C PRO A 70 -17.73 5.31 15.02
N PHE A 71 -17.10 5.53 13.86
CA PHE A 71 -15.64 5.65 13.81
C PHE A 71 -15.09 7.06 14.03
N PHE A 72 -15.85 8.11 13.69
CA PHE A 72 -15.46 9.52 13.92
C PHE A 72 -14.01 9.81 13.51
N TYR A 73 -13.67 9.49 12.27
CA TYR A 73 -12.34 9.71 11.73
C TYR A 73 -11.97 11.19 11.64
N ASP A 74 -10.68 11.49 11.76
CA ASP A 74 -10.12 12.79 11.38
C ASP A 74 -10.01 12.88 9.84
N PHE A 75 -9.57 11.77 9.23
CA PHE A 75 -9.37 11.57 7.79
C PHE A 75 -9.95 10.21 7.40
N GLU A 76 -10.67 10.11 6.29
CA GLU A 76 -11.20 8.84 5.79
C GLU A 76 -11.14 8.75 4.26
N ARG A 77 -11.20 7.50 3.77
CA ARG A 77 -11.29 7.15 2.35
C ARG A 77 -11.74 5.68 2.27
N ASP A 78 -12.54 5.35 1.29
CA ASP A 78 -12.99 3.98 0.96
C ASP A 78 -12.20 3.38 -0.21
N GLU A 79 -11.13 4.05 -0.63
CA GLU A 79 -10.20 3.65 -1.67
C GLU A 79 -8.78 3.40 -1.11
N PRO A 80 -8.00 2.49 -1.73
CA PRO A 80 -8.38 1.65 -2.87
C PRO A 80 -9.34 0.52 -2.50
N GLY A 81 -10.18 0.15 -3.45
CA GLY A 81 -11.06 -1.00 -3.40
C GLY A 81 -10.32 -2.33 -3.55
N PHE A 82 -11.08 -3.43 -3.43
CA PHE A 82 -10.58 -4.77 -3.70
C PHE A 82 -11.37 -5.40 -4.83
N PHE A 83 -10.66 -5.74 -5.91
CA PHE A 83 -11.25 -6.21 -7.15
C PHE A 83 -10.86 -7.65 -7.49
N SER A 84 -11.84 -8.43 -7.92
CA SER A 84 -11.64 -9.70 -8.61
C SER A 84 -12.83 -10.00 -9.51
N ALA A 85 -12.57 -10.46 -10.73
CA ALA A 85 -13.62 -10.97 -11.60
C ALA A 85 -13.17 -12.26 -12.33
N PRO A 86 -14.13 -13.11 -12.76
CA PRO A 86 -13.81 -14.29 -13.57
C PRO A 86 -13.16 -13.96 -14.92
N SER A 87 -13.36 -12.74 -15.44
CA SER A 87 -12.77 -12.25 -16.69
C SER A 87 -11.32 -11.81 -16.58
N VAL A 88 -10.77 -11.66 -15.36
CA VAL A 88 -9.38 -11.24 -15.16
C VAL A 88 -8.43 -12.32 -15.71
N PRO A 89 -7.47 -11.96 -16.58
CA PRO A 89 -6.63 -12.93 -17.31
C PRO A 89 -5.49 -13.53 -16.47
N VAL A 90 -5.18 -12.95 -15.29
CA VAL A 90 -4.10 -13.38 -14.40
C VAL A 90 -4.62 -14.11 -13.16
N GLY A 91 -3.84 -15.08 -12.68
CA GLY A 91 -4.26 -15.98 -11.59
C GLY A 91 -5.53 -16.77 -11.92
N THR A 92 -6.12 -17.38 -10.90
CA THR A 92 -7.45 -18.01 -10.98
C THR A 92 -8.47 -17.24 -10.17
N THR A 93 -9.75 -17.41 -10.51
CA THR A 93 -10.86 -16.83 -9.78
C THR A 93 -10.87 -17.29 -8.33
N LEU A 94 -11.32 -16.42 -7.43
CA LEU A 94 -11.45 -16.74 -6.01
C LEU A 94 -12.51 -17.83 -5.78
N PRO A 95 -12.47 -18.54 -4.65
CA PRO A 95 -13.57 -19.41 -4.25
C PRO A 95 -14.87 -18.60 -4.11
N GLY A 96 -15.99 -19.11 -4.62
CA GLY A 96 -17.28 -18.43 -4.50
C GLY A 96 -17.83 -18.47 -3.08
N SER A 97 -18.56 -17.42 -2.70
CA SER A 97 -19.06 -17.22 -1.32
C SER A 97 -17.97 -17.28 -0.24
N ALA A 98 -16.75 -16.88 -0.57
CA ALA A 98 -15.66 -16.76 0.38
C ALA A 98 -15.62 -15.36 1.01
N ASP A 99 -15.44 -15.33 2.33
CA ASP A 99 -15.23 -14.08 3.06
C ASP A 99 -13.81 -13.56 2.85
N LEU A 100 -13.70 -12.24 2.65
CA LEU A 100 -12.45 -11.49 2.61
C LEU A 100 -12.26 -10.78 3.95
N THR A 101 -11.06 -10.91 4.54
CA THR A 101 -10.71 -10.25 5.79
C THR A 101 -9.35 -9.58 5.69
N LEU A 102 -9.32 -8.29 6.04
CA LEU A 102 -8.11 -7.48 6.07
C LEU A 102 -7.52 -7.46 7.48
N SER A 103 -6.18 -7.47 7.57
CA SER A 103 -5.45 -7.36 8.83
C SER A 103 -4.23 -6.45 8.70
N LEU A 104 -3.92 -5.71 9.75
CA LEU A 104 -2.65 -4.99 9.89
C LEU A 104 -1.54 -5.96 10.33
N GLU A 105 -0.37 -5.85 9.71
CA GLU A 105 0.81 -6.61 10.10
C GLU A 105 1.91 -5.68 10.59
N ALA A 106 2.46 -5.98 11.77
CA ALA A 106 3.59 -5.22 12.28
C ALA A 106 4.86 -5.52 11.46
N PHE A 107 5.64 -4.49 11.16
CA PHE A 107 6.89 -4.58 10.40
C PHE A 107 7.95 -3.65 10.95
N SER A 108 9.15 -3.76 10.41
CA SER A 108 10.29 -2.98 10.89
C SER A 108 10.89 -2.10 9.81
N LEU A 109 11.03 -0.82 10.16
CA LEU A 109 11.76 0.20 9.40
C LEU A 109 12.75 0.87 10.34
N GLY A 110 13.99 1.09 9.87
CA GLY A 110 15.01 1.80 10.66
C GLY A 110 15.34 1.18 12.03
N GLY A 111 15.00 -0.10 12.27
CA GLY A 111 15.17 -0.77 13.56
C GLY A 111 14.01 -0.57 14.55
N ALA A 112 12.99 0.21 14.19
CA ALA A 112 11.76 0.31 14.95
C ALA A 112 10.72 -0.73 14.48
N HIS A 113 9.62 -0.89 15.22
CA HIS A 113 8.59 -1.88 14.93
C HIS A 113 7.19 -1.32 15.23
N ASP A 114 6.32 -1.32 14.22
CA ASP A 114 4.95 -0.83 14.32
C ASP A 114 4.09 -1.44 13.18
N THR A 115 2.76 -1.31 13.24
CA THR A 115 1.86 -1.64 12.12
C THR A 115 1.71 -0.51 11.12
N THR A 116 1.99 0.72 11.57
CA THR A 116 1.90 1.93 10.76
C THR A 116 3.04 2.88 11.13
N PHE A 117 3.63 3.52 10.14
CA PHE A 117 4.65 4.53 10.30
C PHE A 117 4.15 5.86 9.73
N PHE A 118 4.70 6.96 10.22
CA PHE A 118 4.36 8.31 9.81
C PHE A 118 5.60 9.11 9.42
N TRP A 119 5.47 9.93 8.38
CA TRP A 119 6.41 10.97 8.00
C TRP A 119 5.65 12.26 7.70
N ASP A 120 6.17 13.40 8.14
CA ASP A 120 5.48 14.69 8.05
C ASP A 120 5.58 15.37 6.67
N GLY A 121 6.17 14.69 5.68
CA GLY A 121 6.37 15.22 4.34
C GLY A 121 7.52 16.24 4.24
N SER A 122 8.33 16.40 5.29
CA SER A 122 9.43 17.37 5.32
C SER A 122 10.82 16.72 5.27
N GLY A 123 11.71 17.34 4.51
CA GLY A 123 13.10 16.89 4.39
C GLY A 123 13.21 15.55 3.66
N THR A 124 14.21 14.75 4.01
CA THR A 124 14.33 13.36 3.51
C THR A 124 13.27 12.47 4.13
N VAL A 125 12.72 11.54 3.36
CA VAL A 125 11.78 10.51 3.84
C VAL A 125 12.37 9.78 5.04
N ASP A 126 11.70 9.91 6.18
CA ASP A 126 12.10 9.31 7.46
C ASP A 126 10.86 8.86 8.25
N PHE A 127 10.33 7.69 7.87
CA PHE A 127 9.18 7.08 8.52
C PHE A 127 9.49 6.67 9.96
N GLN A 128 8.78 7.28 10.90
CA GLN A 128 8.85 6.98 12.34
C GLN A 128 7.64 6.14 12.77
N PRO A 129 7.75 5.27 13.79
CA PRO A 129 6.60 4.52 14.33
C PRO A 129 5.46 5.46 14.68
N LEU A 130 4.24 5.16 14.23
CA LEU A 130 3.08 6.01 14.44
C LEU A 130 2.85 6.28 15.94
N ALA A 131 2.98 5.24 16.78
CA ALA A 131 2.79 5.37 18.22
C ALA A 131 3.80 6.32 18.89
N ALA A 132 4.97 6.52 18.29
CA ALA A 132 6.00 7.42 18.79
C ALA A 132 5.86 8.84 18.21
N ALA A 133 5.59 8.94 16.91
CA ALA A 133 5.51 10.22 16.20
C ALA A 133 4.20 10.97 16.47
N GLN A 134 3.09 10.24 16.56
CA GLN A 134 1.77 10.80 16.85
C GLN A 134 1.05 10.01 17.96
N PRO A 135 1.42 10.22 19.24
CA PRO A 135 0.82 9.50 20.35
C PRO A 135 -0.70 9.71 20.42
N GLY A 136 -1.46 8.61 20.42
CA GLY A 136 -2.92 8.63 20.47
C GLY A 136 -3.60 8.54 19.10
N VAL A 137 -2.83 8.69 18.02
CA VAL A 137 -3.33 8.49 16.66
C VAL A 137 -3.35 7.02 16.32
N ALA A 138 -4.40 6.58 15.63
CA ALA A 138 -4.51 5.21 15.13
C ALA A 138 -5.00 5.21 13.68
N PHE A 139 -4.34 4.39 12.87
CA PHE A 139 -4.86 3.95 11.58
C PHE A 139 -5.76 2.74 11.77
N THR A 140 -6.94 2.78 11.18
CA THR A 140 -7.93 1.70 11.28
C THR A 140 -8.70 1.55 9.99
N PHE A 141 -9.34 0.39 9.82
CA PHE A 141 -10.32 0.16 8.77
C PHE A 141 -11.50 -0.62 9.33
N ALA A 142 -12.65 -0.50 8.67
CA ALA A 142 -13.83 -1.24 9.06
C ALA A 142 -14.79 -1.55 7.89
N PRO A 143 -15.50 -2.70 7.96
CA PRO A 143 -15.26 -3.81 8.89
C PRO A 143 -14.00 -4.60 8.51
N ALA A 144 -13.43 -5.38 9.45
CA ALA A 144 -12.26 -6.19 9.14
C ALA A 144 -12.57 -7.31 8.12
N GLN A 145 -13.70 -8.00 8.31
CA GLN A 145 -14.35 -8.78 7.24
C GLN A 145 -15.22 -7.80 6.45
N PHE A 146 -14.70 -7.32 5.32
CA PHE A 146 -15.34 -6.25 4.56
C PHE A 146 -16.22 -6.76 3.42
N ALA A 147 -15.89 -7.92 2.85
CA ALA A 147 -16.59 -8.44 1.68
C ALA A 147 -16.80 -9.96 1.73
N THR A 148 -17.73 -10.42 0.90
CA THR A 148 -17.91 -11.84 0.56
C THR A 148 -18.01 -11.93 -0.96
N THR A 149 -17.18 -12.76 -1.60
CA THR A 149 -17.26 -12.96 -3.06
C THR A 149 -18.64 -13.50 -3.47
N ASP A 150 -19.08 -13.20 -4.68
CA ASP A 150 -20.28 -13.81 -5.24
C ASP A 150 -20.11 -15.33 -5.49
N VAL A 151 -21.14 -15.99 -6.04
CA VAL A 151 -21.11 -17.44 -6.34
C VAL A 151 -20.09 -17.83 -7.41
N PHE A 152 -19.57 -16.87 -8.17
CA PHE A 152 -18.57 -17.03 -9.21
C PHE A 152 -17.17 -16.60 -8.74
N GLY A 153 -17.02 -16.12 -7.50
CA GLY A 153 -15.75 -15.66 -6.96
C GLY A 153 -15.37 -14.23 -7.36
N ALA A 154 -16.34 -13.42 -7.80
CA ALA A 154 -16.16 -12.00 -8.06
C ALA A 154 -16.31 -11.17 -6.78
N VAL A 155 -15.57 -10.08 -6.68
CA VAL A 155 -15.71 -9.05 -5.64
C VAL A 155 -15.29 -7.70 -6.22
N ASP A 156 -15.98 -6.66 -5.78
CA ASP A 156 -15.73 -5.26 -6.09
C ASP A 156 -16.31 -4.50 -4.89
N ASP A 157 -15.47 -4.32 -3.86
CA ASP A 157 -15.90 -3.87 -2.53
C ASP A 157 -14.80 -3.08 -1.83
N HIS A 158 -15.23 -2.16 -0.98
CA HIS A 158 -14.45 -1.01 -0.51
C HIS A 158 -14.59 -0.89 1.01
N PRO A 159 -13.58 -1.35 1.80
CA PRO A 159 -13.59 -1.08 3.23
C PRO A 159 -13.34 0.40 3.49
N LEU A 160 -13.95 0.94 4.55
CA LEU A 160 -13.68 2.31 4.96
C LEU A 160 -12.39 2.36 5.80
N PHE A 161 -11.38 3.07 5.32
CA PHE A 161 -10.14 3.36 6.01
C PHE A 161 -10.21 4.72 6.69
N GLY A 162 -9.46 4.87 7.79
CA GLY A 162 -9.35 6.18 8.41
C GLY A 162 -8.31 6.30 9.50
N LEU A 163 -8.02 7.54 9.83
CA LEU A 163 -7.18 7.96 10.94
C LEU A 163 -8.04 8.57 12.04
N THR A 164 -7.68 8.32 13.30
CA THR A 164 -8.35 8.89 14.48
C THR A 164 -7.32 9.50 15.43
N GLY A 165 -7.78 10.31 16.38
CA GLY A 165 -6.98 10.74 17.53
C GLY A 165 -6.24 12.07 17.35
N GLY A 166 -6.66 12.89 16.38
CA GLY A 166 -6.00 14.15 16.03
C GLY A 166 -4.81 13.93 15.10
N ALA A 167 -4.98 13.10 14.07
CA ALA A 167 -3.98 12.84 13.06
C ALA A 167 -3.46 14.14 12.40
N ALA A 168 -2.16 14.21 12.15
CA ALA A 168 -1.52 15.35 11.50
C ALA A 168 -1.37 15.15 9.99
N ASN A 169 -1.20 16.26 9.25
CA ASN A 169 -0.87 16.21 7.83
C ASN A 169 0.47 15.48 7.61
N GLY A 170 0.53 14.66 6.56
CA GLY A 170 1.72 13.92 6.15
C GLY A 170 1.37 12.58 5.51
N VAL A 171 2.34 11.67 5.52
CA VAL A 171 2.24 10.38 4.86
C VAL A 171 2.26 9.26 5.90
N TYR A 172 1.35 8.31 5.77
CA TYR A 172 1.24 7.14 6.63
C TYR A 172 1.52 5.88 5.82
N LEU A 173 2.51 5.11 6.24
CA LEU A 173 2.86 3.83 5.61
C LEU A 173 2.35 2.70 6.49
N SER A 174 1.39 1.94 5.97
CA SER A 174 0.80 0.79 6.66
C SER A 174 1.11 -0.49 5.90
N ARG A 175 1.19 -1.60 6.63
CA ARG A 175 1.40 -2.92 6.05
C ARG A 175 0.23 -3.83 6.38
N MET A 176 -0.24 -4.53 5.36
CA MET A 176 -1.47 -5.30 5.42
C MET A 176 -1.28 -6.73 4.94
N ARG A 177 -2.22 -7.59 5.33
CA ARG A 177 -2.47 -8.89 4.73
C ARG A 177 -3.96 -9.09 4.53
N LEU A 178 -4.27 -9.77 3.45
CA LEU A 178 -5.61 -10.24 3.11
C LEU A 178 -5.73 -11.75 3.28
N ASP A 179 -6.79 -12.17 3.95
CA ASP A 179 -7.27 -13.54 4.06
C ASP A 179 -8.52 -13.71 3.19
N VAL A 180 -8.59 -14.83 2.47
CA VAL A 180 -9.77 -15.27 1.72
C VAL A 180 -10.12 -16.68 2.17
N THR A 181 -11.37 -16.90 2.58
CA THR A 181 -11.82 -18.21 3.07
C THR A 181 -11.52 -19.31 2.05
N GLY A 182 -10.76 -20.33 2.49
CA GLY A 182 -10.38 -21.48 1.66
C GLY A 182 -9.02 -21.36 0.96
N LEU A 183 -8.34 -20.21 1.07
CA LEU A 183 -6.98 -20.00 0.57
C LEU A 183 -5.99 -19.77 1.73
N ALA A 184 -4.71 -19.93 1.44
CA ALA A 184 -3.65 -19.43 2.33
C ALA A 184 -3.57 -17.90 2.26
N THR A 185 -3.30 -17.26 3.40
CA THR A 185 -3.12 -15.80 3.52
C THR A 185 -2.12 -15.25 2.51
N SER A 186 -2.37 -14.03 2.03
CA SER A 186 -1.48 -13.31 1.13
C SER A 186 -0.09 -13.08 1.71
N ASP A 187 0.86 -12.84 0.79
CA ASP A 187 2.07 -12.12 1.16
C ASP A 187 1.69 -10.69 1.57
N PRO A 188 2.49 -10.06 2.43
CA PRO A 188 2.22 -8.69 2.85
C PRO A 188 2.33 -7.71 1.70
N PHE A 189 1.52 -6.66 1.76
CA PHE A 189 1.58 -5.51 0.86
C PHE A 189 1.51 -4.22 1.69
N TYR A 190 1.84 -3.11 1.06
CA TYR A 190 1.89 -1.79 1.70
C TYR A 190 0.83 -0.87 1.12
N MET A 191 0.28 -0.03 1.98
CA MET A 191 -0.57 1.09 1.60
C MET A 191 0.09 2.36 2.11
N VAL A 192 0.32 3.29 1.19
CA VAL A 192 0.82 4.64 1.46
C VAL A 192 -0.38 5.57 1.45
N TRP A 193 -0.61 6.27 2.55
CA TRP A 193 -1.76 7.15 2.72
C TRP A 193 -1.31 8.59 2.85
N LEU A 194 -1.85 9.48 2.04
CA LEU A 194 -1.70 10.91 2.21
C LEU A 194 -2.84 11.45 3.08
N ALA A 195 -2.52 12.13 4.17
CA ALA A 195 -3.47 12.92 4.95
C ALA A 195 -3.12 14.40 4.86
N HIS A 196 -4.04 15.25 4.41
CA HIS A 196 -3.81 16.69 4.38
C HIS A 196 -5.11 17.51 4.51
N ASP A 197 -5.14 18.49 5.42
CA ASP A 197 -6.27 19.41 5.65
C ASP A 197 -6.69 20.26 4.44
N ALA A 198 -5.93 20.22 3.35
CA ALA A 198 -6.26 20.94 2.11
C ALA A 198 -7.24 20.16 1.24
N LEU A 199 -7.33 18.85 1.45
CA LEU A 199 -8.13 17.91 0.67
C LEU A 199 -9.49 17.78 1.33
N VAL A 200 -10.33 18.80 1.13
CA VAL A 200 -11.57 18.96 1.90
C VAL A 200 -12.82 18.31 1.29
N SER A 201 -12.62 17.57 0.21
CA SER A 201 -13.67 16.87 -0.52
C SER A 201 -13.05 15.75 -1.35
N GLU A 202 -13.89 14.77 -1.68
CA GLU A 202 -13.58 13.72 -2.66
C GLU A 202 -13.10 14.31 -3.98
N ASP A 203 -13.79 15.31 -4.55
CA ASP A 203 -13.37 15.99 -5.79
C ASP A 203 -11.91 16.50 -5.74
N LEU A 204 -11.42 16.94 -4.57
CA LEU A 204 -10.04 17.43 -4.44
C LEU A 204 -9.04 16.30 -4.25
N ALA A 205 -9.45 15.20 -3.62
CA ALA A 205 -8.65 13.99 -3.53
C ALA A 205 -8.49 13.37 -4.94
N GLU A 206 -9.57 13.25 -5.71
CA GLU A 206 -9.55 12.78 -7.10
C GLU A 206 -8.74 13.71 -8.01
N GLU A 207 -8.89 15.04 -7.88
CA GLU A 207 -8.05 16.00 -8.61
C GLU A 207 -6.56 15.79 -8.31
N LEU A 208 -6.22 15.47 -7.05
CA LEU A 208 -4.86 15.17 -6.66
C LEU A 208 -4.37 13.83 -7.21
N GLU A 209 -5.16 12.76 -7.11
CA GLU A 209 -4.83 11.44 -7.69
C GLU A 209 -4.50 11.58 -9.19
N GLY A 210 -5.34 12.27 -9.97
CA GLY A 210 -5.03 12.51 -11.40
C GLY A 210 -3.80 13.41 -11.63
N ALA A 211 -3.47 14.31 -10.69
CA ALA A 211 -2.27 15.14 -10.77
C ALA A 211 -0.99 14.36 -10.41
N LEU A 212 -1.08 13.41 -9.48
CA LEU A 212 -0.01 12.50 -9.08
C LEU A 212 0.31 11.54 -10.22
N GLU A 213 -0.70 10.89 -10.80
CA GLU A 213 -0.55 10.05 -11.99
C GLU A 213 0.15 10.80 -13.13
N ALA A 214 -0.32 12.01 -13.46
CA ALA A 214 0.32 12.82 -14.48
C ALA A 214 1.79 13.15 -14.13
N PHE A 215 2.12 13.33 -12.86
CA PHE A 215 3.47 13.61 -12.39
C PHE A 215 4.39 12.38 -12.51
N GLU A 216 3.90 11.19 -12.18
CA GLU A 216 4.60 9.90 -12.40
C GLU A 216 4.97 9.70 -13.88
N GLU A 217 4.09 10.14 -14.80
CA GLU A 217 4.33 10.12 -16.24
C GLU A 217 5.29 11.22 -16.76
N GLY A 218 5.90 11.98 -15.84
CA GLY A 218 6.83 13.07 -16.14
C GLY A 218 6.14 14.41 -16.44
N GLY A 219 4.89 14.56 -16.00
CA GLY A 219 4.12 15.79 -16.03
C GLY A 219 4.58 16.84 -15.00
N PRO A 220 3.77 17.89 -14.77
CA PRO A 220 4.09 18.94 -13.80
C PRO A 220 3.93 18.43 -12.36
N ALA A 221 4.49 19.19 -11.40
CA ALA A 221 4.29 18.90 -9.98
C ALA A 221 2.79 18.87 -9.61
N PRO A 222 2.36 17.93 -8.75
CA PRO A 222 0.97 17.74 -8.33
C PRO A 222 0.58 18.83 -7.33
N VAL A 223 0.16 20.00 -7.86
CA VAL A 223 -0.23 21.15 -7.04
C VAL A 223 -1.74 21.27 -6.98
N VAL A 224 -2.34 20.89 -5.85
CA VAL A 224 -3.80 20.98 -5.59
C VAL A 224 -4.05 21.86 -4.37
N ALA A 225 -5.09 22.71 -4.45
CA ALA A 225 -5.41 23.69 -3.40
C ALA A 225 -4.22 24.59 -2.98
N GLY A 226 -3.24 24.78 -3.87
CA GLY A 226 -2.04 25.59 -3.61
C GLY A 226 -0.94 24.89 -2.79
N VAL A 227 -1.06 23.59 -2.56
CA VAL A 227 -0.05 22.74 -1.89
C VAL A 227 0.62 21.88 -2.95
N ASP A 228 1.95 21.78 -2.91
CA ASP A 228 2.73 20.88 -3.75
C ASP A 228 2.87 19.52 -3.04
N PHE A 229 2.32 18.48 -3.66
CA PHE A 229 2.30 17.12 -3.11
C PHE A 229 3.39 16.22 -3.67
N SER A 230 4.40 16.75 -4.37
CA SER A 230 5.50 15.93 -4.93
C SER A 230 6.22 15.07 -3.87
N PHE A 231 6.20 15.50 -2.59
CA PHE A 231 6.77 14.75 -1.49
C PHE A 231 6.08 13.40 -1.26
N TYR A 232 4.82 13.25 -1.66
CA TYR A 232 4.08 12.01 -1.50
C TYR A 232 4.68 10.90 -2.37
N GLU A 233 5.03 11.20 -3.62
CA GLU A 233 5.75 10.27 -4.51
C GLU A 233 7.11 9.83 -3.95
N GLU A 234 7.84 10.73 -3.29
CA GLU A 234 9.10 10.35 -2.64
C GLU A 234 8.87 9.28 -1.56
N ALA A 235 7.74 9.35 -0.85
CA ALA A 235 7.35 8.36 0.14
C ALA A 235 6.92 7.02 -0.48
N VAL A 236 6.27 7.07 -1.65
CA VAL A 236 5.89 5.87 -2.41
C VAL A 236 7.13 5.16 -2.94
N GLU A 237 8.04 5.88 -3.60
CA GLU A 237 9.32 5.32 -4.09
C GLU A 237 10.12 4.70 -2.93
N PHE A 238 10.10 5.34 -1.75
CA PHE A 238 10.69 4.76 -0.55
C PHE A 238 10.02 3.44 -0.15
N ALA A 239 8.68 3.38 -0.15
CA ALA A 239 7.91 2.19 0.22
C ALA A 239 8.17 1.01 -0.72
N GLU A 240 8.32 1.26 -2.03
CA GLU A 240 8.71 0.25 -3.03
C GLU A 240 10.11 -0.33 -2.76
N GLY A 241 11.00 0.49 -2.21
CA GLY A 241 12.33 0.07 -1.79
C GLY A 241 12.36 -0.76 -0.51
N VAL A 242 11.26 -0.87 0.24
CA VAL A 242 11.20 -1.63 1.49
C VAL A 242 11.27 -3.13 1.17
N PRO A 243 12.33 -3.85 1.59
CA PRO A 243 12.50 -5.24 1.20
C PRO A 243 11.35 -6.12 1.66
N GLU A 244 10.90 -7.02 0.77
CA GLU A 244 10.03 -8.10 1.21
C GLU A 244 10.73 -8.96 2.29
N PRO A 245 10.03 -9.35 3.38
CA PRO A 245 10.61 -10.14 4.47
C PRO A 245 11.25 -11.47 4.03
N SER A 246 10.68 -12.07 2.97
CA SER A 246 11.13 -13.33 2.37
C SER A 246 12.55 -13.20 1.80
N SER A 247 12.86 -12.06 1.18
CA SER A 247 14.13 -11.77 0.50
C SER A 247 15.30 -11.65 1.49
N GLY A 248 15.08 -11.00 2.64
CA GLY A 248 16.11 -10.85 3.66
C GLY A 248 16.55 -12.18 4.27
N LEU A 249 15.60 -13.07 4.57
CA LEU A 249 15.89 -14.39 5.13
C LEU A 249 16.65 -15.29 4.13
N LEU A 250 16.29 -15.21 2.84
CA LEU A 250 16.98 -15.94 1.77
C LEU A 250 18.43 -15.49 1.60
N VAL A 251 18.71 -14.19 1.69
CA VAL A 251 20.08 -13.66 1.65
C VAL A 251 20.90 -14.15 2.84
N VAL A 252 20.33 -14.14 4.05
CA VAL A 252 21.01 -14.65 5.27
C VAL A 252 21.30 -16.14 5.16
N LEU A 253 20.36 -16.94 4.65
CA LEU A 253 20.54 -18.38 4.43
C LEU A 253 21.59 -18.66 3.34
N ALA A 254 21.59 -17.91 2.23
CA ALA A 254 22.58 -18.03 1.17
C ALA A 254 24.00 -17.69 1.68
N LEU A 255 24.15 -16.63 2.45
CA LEU A 255 25.43 -16.25 3.07
C LEU A 255 25.91 -17.29 4.09
N SER A 256 24.99 -17.87 4.86
CA SER A 256 25.29 -18.94 5.82
C SER A 256 25.74 -20.23 5.13
N ALA A 257 25.11 -20.58 3.99
CA ALA A 257 25.51 -21.73 3.17
C ALA A 257 26.91 -21.55 2.56
N LEU A 258 27.22 -20.36 2.06
CA LEU A 258 28.56 -20.03 1.51
C LEU A 258 29.65 -20.03 2.60
N ALA A 259 29.36 -19.51 3.79
CA ALA A 259 30.30 -19.54 4.93
C ALA A 259 30.52 -20.96 5.47
N GLY A 260 29.55 -21.87 5.32
CA GLY A 260 29.69 -23.28 5.69
C GLY A 260 30.56 -24.09 4.72
N ILE A 261 30.60 -23.72 3.44
CA ILE A 261 31.39 -24.41 2.40
C ILE A 261 32.88 -24.05 2.50
N SER A 262 33.22 -22.83 2.92
CA SER A 262 34.62 -22.38 3.04
C SER A 262 35.39 -22.92 4.25
N ARG A 263 34.73 -23.71 5.12
CA ARG A 263 35.33 -24.37 6.29
C ARG A 263 35.64 -25.87 6.09
N ARG A 264 35.58 -26.37 4.86
CA ARG A 264 36.01 -27.73 4.49
C ARG A 264 37.25 -27.67 3.62
#